data_AF-A0A9E3E6J2-F1
#
_entry.id   AF-A0A9E3E6J2-F1
#
_cell.length_a   1.000
_cell.length_b   1.000
_cell.length_c   1.000
_cell.angle_alpha   90.00
_cell.angle_beta   90.00
_cell.angle_gamma   90.00
#
_symmetry.space_group_name_H-M   'P 1'
#
loop_
_entity.id
_entity.type
_entity.pdbx_description
1 polymer ?
#
loop_
_entity_poly.entity_id
_entity_poly.type
_entity_poly.pdbx_seq_one_letter_code
_entity_poly.pdbx_strand_id
1 'polypeptide(L)' 'QVSALFLIGYGSLRFIAEFAREPDAFLGYLAFGMTMGQWLCLPMILGGILLWLWSSKRRL' A
#
# COMPACT_ATOMS: atom_id res chain seq x y z
N GLN A 1 4.89 9.94 13.59
CA GLN A 1 5.92 9.81 12.53
C GLN A 1 6.36 8.36 12.32
N VAL A 2 6.81 7.61 13.33
CA VAL A 2 7.24 6.19 13.17
C VAL A 2 6.12 5.30 12.60
N SER A 3 4.89 5.39 13.13
CA SER A 3 3.76 4.59 12.63
C SER A 3 3.37 4.89 11.19
N ALA A 4 3.56 6.13 10.73
CA ALA A 4 3.27 6.51 9.35
C ALA A 4 4.33 5.97 8.39
N LEU A 5 5.62 6.06 8.76
CA LEU A 5 6.71 5.42 8.00
C LEU A 5 6.54 3.90 7.94
N PHE A 6 6.12 3.28 9.04
CA PHE A 6 5.84 1.84 9.09
C PHE A 6 4.72 1.45 8.13
N LEU A 7 3.61 2.21 8.11
CA LEU A 7 2.48 1.93 7.21
C LEU A 7 2.86 2.07 5.73
N ILE A 8 3.60 3.13 5.40
CA ILE A 8 4.10 3.38 4.03
C ILE A 8 5.08 2.28 3.64
N GLY A 9 6.08 1.98 4.48
CA GLY A 9 7.09 0.96 4.19
C GLY A 9 6.51 -0.44 4.06
N TYR A 10 5.64 -0.84 4.98
CA TYR A 10 4.96 -2.12 4.94
C TYR A 10 4.06 -2.26 3.71
N GLY A 11 3.27 -1.23 3.38
CA GLY A 11 2.42 -1.21 2.18
C GLY A 11 3.22 -1.32 0.89
N SER A 12 4.35 -0.61 0.78
CA SER A 12 5.24 -0.69 -0.38
C SER A 12 5.90 -2.06 -0.54
N LEU A 13 6.43 -2.64 0.55
CA LEU A 13 7.03 -3.98 0.51
C LEU A 13 6.00 -5.04 0.13
N ARG A 14 4.78 -4.94 0.65
CA ARG A 14 3.69 -5.85 0.33
C ARG A 14 3.25 -5.72 -1.14
N PHE A 15 3.18 -4.51 -1.66
CA PHE A 15 2.89 -4.26 -3.08
C PHE A 15 3.93 -4.90 -4.00
N ILE A 16 5.23 -4.78 -3.66
CA ILE A 16 6.34 -5.42 -4.39
C ILE A 16 6.26 -6.94 -4.29
N ALA A 17 6.04 -7.48 -3.09
CA ALA A 17 5.95 -8.93 -2.88
C ALA A 17 4.80 -9.57 -3.66
N GLU A 18 3.72 -8.83 -3.88
CA GLU A 18 2.56 -9.30 -4.64
C GLU A 18 2.86 -9.48 -6.14
N PHE A 19 3.86 -8.79 -6.71
CA PHE A 19 4.31 -9.06 -8.09
C PHE A 19 5.05 -10.39 -8.24
N ALA A 20 5.64 -10.90 -7.15
CA ALA A 20 6.32 -12.19 -7.14
C ALA A 20 5.36 -13.36 -6.86
N ARG A 21 4.08 -13.07 -6.57
CA ARG A 21 3.03 -14.09 -6.40
C ARG A 21 2.29 -14.26 -7.71
N GLU A 22 1.96 -15.51 -8.03
CA GLU A 22 1.08 -15.80 -9.16
C GLU A 22 -0.31 -15.22 -8.89
N PRO A 23 -0.93 -14.54 -9.87
CA PRO A 23 -2.28 -14.02 -9.72
C PRO A 23 -3.26 -15.17 -9.50
N ASP A 24 -4.14 -15.04 -8.51
CA ASP A 24 -5.15 -16.05 -8.19
C ASP A 24 -5.94 -16.45 -9.45
N ALA A 25 -5.94 -17.75 -9.75
CA ALA A 25 -6.50 -18.34 -10.97
C ALA A 25 -7.99 -18.04 -11.20
N PHE A 26 -8.72 -17.62 -10.16
CA PHE A 26 -10.15 -17.34 -10.22
C PHE A 26 -10.49 -15.86 -10.49
N LEU A 27 -9.63 -14.93 -10.10
CA LEU A 27 -9.85 -13.48 -10.32
C LEU A 27 -9.02 -12.94 -11.49
N GLY A 28 -7.89 -13.58 -11.82
CA GLY A 28 -6.94 -13.07 -12.80
C GLY A 28 -6.40 -11.68 -12.41
N TYR A 29 -6.03 -10.89 -13.41
CA TYR A 29 -5.68 -9.48 -13.21
C TYR A 29 -6.95 -8.63 -13.17
N LEU A 30 -7.09 -7.80 -12.13
CA LEU A 30 -8.12 -6.76 -12.03
C LEU A 30 -7.78 -5.56 -12.93
N ALA A 31 -8.65 -4.53 -12.93
CA ALA A 31 -8.45 -3.27 -13.64
C ALA A 31 -7.00 -2.74 -13.47
N PHE A 32 -6.42 -2.27 -14.56
CA PHE A 32 -4.99 -1.88 -14.71
C PHE A 32 -3.96 -3.02 -14.69
N GLY A 33 -4.36 -4.29 -14.78
CA GLY A 33 -3.40 -5.40 -14.78
C GLY A 33 -2.84 -5.69 -13.38
N MET A 34 -3.56 -5.29 -12.32
CA MET A 34 -3.13 -5.43 -10.93
C MET A 34 -3.87 -6.57 -10.22
N THR A 35 -3.22 -7.22 -9.25
CA THR A 35 -3.88 -8.24 -8.42
C THR A 35 -4.74 -7.61 -7.32
N MET A 36 -5.65 -8.39 -6.73
CA MET A 36 -6.45 -7.95 -5.56
C MET A 36 -5.57 -7.43 -4.41
N GLY A 37 -4.44 -8.11 -4.14
CA GLY A 37 -3.49 -7.70 -3.10
C GLY A 37 -2.87 -6.33 -3.35
N GLN A 38 -2.59 -5.99 -4.60
CA GLN A 38 -2.05 -4.67 -4.98
C GLN A 38 -3.07 -3.54 -4.74
N TRP A 39 -4.34 -3.81 -5.07
CA TRP A 39 -5.45 -2.88 -4.79
C TRP A 39 -5.65 -2.61 -3.30
N LEU A 40 -5.45 -3.61 -2.44
CA LEU A 40 -5.50 -3.46 -0.97
C LEU A 40 -4.29 -2.69 -0.42
N CYS A 41 -3.13 -2.73 -1.09
CA CYS A 41 -1.94 -2.01 -0.66
C CYS A 41 -2.03 -0.50 -0.94
N LEU A 42 -2.66 -0.08 -2.04
CA LEU A 42 -2.85 1.33 -2.40
C LEU A 42 -3.49 2.18 -1.27
N PRO A 43 -4.66 1.83 -0.70
CA PRO A 43 -5.27 2.60 0.38
C PRO A 43 -4.44 2.57 1.67
N MET A 44 -3.70 1.50 1.94
CA MET A 44 -2.78 1.44 3.08
C MET A 44 -1.62 2.44 2.94
N ILE A 45 -0.99 2.48 1.76
CA ILE A 45 0.08 3.45 1.47
C ILE A 45 -0.46 4.88 1.54
N LEU A 46 -1.63 5.13 0.94
CA LEU A 46 -2.29 6.44 0.94
C LEU A 46 -2.62 6.90 2.36
N GLY A 47 -3.17 6.01 3.20
CA GLY A 47 -3.44 6.29 4.60
C GLY A 47 -2.18 6.60 5.40
N GLY A 48 -1.07 5.92 5.10
CA GLY A 48 0.25 6.20 5.69
C GLY A 48 0.77 7.59 5.32
N ILE A 49 0.64 7.99 4.05
CA ILE A 49 1.02 9.33 3.56
C ILE A 49 0.16 10.41 4.21
N LEU A 50 -1.17 10.22 4.27
CA LEU A 50 -2.08 11.15 4.92
C LEU A 50 -1.75 11.33 6.41
N LEU A 51 -1.49 10.24 7.13
CA LEU A 51 -1.06 10.27 8.52
C LEU A 51 0.29 10.99 8.69
N TRP A 52 1.22 10.81 7.76
CA TRP A 52 2.51 11.49 7.80
C TRP A 52 2.34 13.00 7.60
N LEU A 53 1.58 13.42 6.59
CA LEU A 53 1.29 14.84 6.32
C LEU A 53 0.58 15.51 7.51
N TRP A 54 -0.42 14.84 8.08
CA TRP A 54 -1.16 15.36 9.23
C TRP A 54 -0.31 15.44 10.49
N SER A 55 0.54 14.43 10.74
CA SER A 55 1.48 14.43 11.85
C SER A 55 2.60 15.46 11.69
N SER A 56 2.99 15.79 10.45
CA SER A 56 3.99 16.83 10.16
C SER A 56 3.41 18.23 10.37
N LYS A 57 2.14 18.43 9.98
CA LYS A 57 1.42 19.70 10.15
C LYS A 57 1.12 20.05 11.60
N ARG A 58 1.04 19.07 12.51
CA ARG A 58 0.86 19.27 13.96
C ARG A 58 2.15 19.64 14.71
N ARG A 59 3.32 19.52 14.07
CA ARG A 59 4.62 19.87 14.67
C ARG A 59 5.09 21.29 14.31
N LEU A 60 4.39 21.99 13.42
CA LEU A 60 4.58 23.40 13.09
C LEU A 60 3.57 24.24 13.89
#